data_AF-A0A968C156-F1
#
_entry.id   AF-A0A968C156-F1
#
_cell.length_a   1.000
_cell.length_b   1.000
_cell.length_c   1.000
_cell.angle_alpha   90.00
_cell.angle_beta   90.00
_cell.angle_gamma   90.00
#
_symmetry.space_group_name_H-M   'P 1'
#
loop_
_entity.id
_entity.type
_entity.pdbx_description
1 polymer ?
#
loop_
_entity_poly.entity_id
_entity_poly.type
_entity_poly.pdbx_seq_one_letter_code
_entity_poly.pdbx_strand_id
1 'polypeptide(L)'
;MIAALFDLDGTLYTGHIWQDLARHHREARRHRRWVAAYLVRNMAPLPLYRLGLVSKATYYHTWGETMGWLLRGWSLTEAQALFEKLTGEQIVPNVRPDILNRLHHHQDQGHLVALVSGTFAPFLDVIA
;
A
#
# COMPACT_ATOMS: atom_id res chain seq x y z
N MET A 1 -7.58 9.29 -27.25
CA MET A 1 -8.05 8.64 -26.02
C MET A 1 -7.09 9.02 -24.91
N ILE A 2 -7.56 9.65 -23.84
CA ILE A 2 -6.73 10.06 -22.70
C ILE A 2 -6.91 9.04 -21.58
N ALA A 3 -5.82 8.64 -20.94
CA ALA A 3 -5.82 7.80 -19.75
C ALA A 3 -5.21 8.57 -18.57
N ALA A 4 -5.86 8.51 -17.42
CA ALA A 4 -5.41 9.06 -16.15
C ALA A 4 -5.18 7.91 -15.16
N LEU A 5 -3.92 7.70 -14.80
CA LEU A 5 -3.50 6.63 -13.89
C LEU A 5 -3.20 7.27 -12.53
N PHE A 6 -3.88 6.80 -11.49
CA PHE A 6 -3.71 7.28 -10.12
C PHE A 6 -3.07 6.20 -9.27
N ASP A 7 -2.07 6.56 -8.49
CA ASP A 7 -1.58 5.72 -7.39
C ASP A 7 -2.44 5.95 -6.13
N LEU A 8 -2.35 5.04 -5.17
CA LEU A 8 -3.03 5.11 -3.90
C LEU A 8 -2.14 5.73 -2.81
N ASP A 9 -1.06 5.05 -2.46
CA ASP A 9 -0.21 5.35 -1.31
C ASP A 9 0.56 6.67 -1.52
N GLY A 10 0.31 7.67 -0.68
CA GLY A 10 0.90 9.00 -0.82
C GLY A 10 0.33 9.83 -1.98
N THR A 11 -0.61 9.28 -2.76
CA THR A 11 -1.22 9.94 -3.91
C THR A 11 -2.70 10.25 -3.65
N LEU A 12 -3.60 9.26 -3.67
CA LEU A 12 -5.02 9.45 -3.32
C LEU A 12 -5.24 9.53 -1.81
N TYR A 13 -4.37 8.91 -1.01
CA TYR A 13 -4.44 8.85 0.44
C TYR A 13 -3.11 9.31 1.06
N THR A 14 -3.20 10.08 2.15
CA THR A 14 -2.01 10.53 2.90
C THR A 14 -1.57 9.46 3.89
N GLY A 15 -0.82 8.48 3.39
CA GLY A 15 -0.17 7.46 4.18
C GLY A 15 0.32 6.31 3.31
N HIS A 16 0.64 5.18 3.96
CA HIS A 16 1.21 4.01 3.30
C HIS A 16 0.63 2.74 3.91
N ILE A 17 -0.01 1.90 3.09
CA ILE A 17 -0.68 0.68 3.55
C ILE A 17 0.22 -0.22 4.40
N TRP A 18 1.49 -0.39 4.02
CA TRP A 18 2.42 -1.22 4.78
C TRP A 18 2.65 -0.70 6.21
N GLN A 19 2.62 0.62 6.40
CA GLN A 19 2.77 1.26 7.71
C GLN A 19 1.51 1.06 8.56
N ASP A 20 0.33 1.12 7.95
CA ASP A 20 -0.94 0.91 8.63
C ASP A 20 -1.09 -0.54 9.08
N LEU A 21 -0.72 -1.50 8.22
CA LEU A 21 -0.63 -2.91 8.57
C LEU A 21 0.39 -3.14 9.72
N ALA A 22 1.59 -2.57 9.60
CA ALA A 22 2.62 -2.69 10.64
C ALA A 22 2.19 -2.07 11.98
N ARG A 23 1.44 -0.95 11.95
CA ARG A 23 0.86 -0.31 13.14
C ARG A 23 -0.21 -1.20 13.76
N HIS A 24 -1.14 -1.71 12.95
CA HIS A 24 -2.17 -2.64 13.41
C HIS A 24 -1.58 -3.87 14.12
N HIS A 25 -0.59 -4.54 13.51
CA HIS A 25 0.06 -5.70 14.14
C HIS A 25 0.75 -5.37 15.47
N ARG A 26 1.30 -4.16 15.59
CA ARG A 26 1.95 -3.69 16.81
C ARG A 26 0.93 -3.48 17.93
N GLU A 27 -0.17 -2.82 17.62
CA GLU A 27 -1.26 -2.51 18.56
C GLU A 27 -2.00 -3.78 19.00
N ALA A 28 -2.33 -4.67 18.05
CA ALA A 28 -3.00 -5.95 18.31
C ALA A 28 -2.08 -6.99 18.97
N ARG A 29 -0.77 -6.72 19.07
CA ARG A 29 0.28 -7.64 19.56
C ARG A 29 0.29 -9.01 18.85
N ARG A 30 -0.25 -9.10 17.63
CA ARG A 30 -0.35 -10.33 16.83
C ARG A 30 0.58 -10.23 15.61
N HIS A 31 1.17 -11.35 15.19
CA HIS A 31 1.98 -11.46 13.96
C HIS A 31 3.21 -10.54 13.85
N ARG A 32 3.65 -9.90 14.94
CA ARG A 32 4.80 -8.98 14.99
C ARG A 32 6.09 -9.56 14.42
N ARG A 33 6.30 -10.88 14.52
CA ARG A 33 7.46 -11.57 13.94
C ARG A 33 7.55 -11.40 12.42
N TRP A 34 6.41 -11.36 11.73
CA TRP A 34 6.37 -11.22 10.27
C TRP A 34 6.62 -9.78 9.84
N VAL A 35 6.10 -8.80 10.60
CA VAL A 35 6.47 -7.39 10.42
C VAL A 35 7.96 -7.18 10.63
N ALA A 36 8.54 -7.77 11.69
CA ALA A 36 9.98 -7.69 11.92
C ALA A 36 10.79 -8.34 10.79
N ALA A 37 10.39 -9.53 10.33
CA ALA A 37 11.04 -10.20 9.20
C ALA A 37 10.96 -9.37 7.91
N TYR A 38 9.80 -8.78 7.62
CA TYR A 38 9.60 -7.87 6.48
C TYR A 38 10.54 -6.67 6.56
N LEU A 39 10.59 -5.98 7.70
CA LEU A 39 11.46 -4.82 7.86
C LEU A 39 12.93 -5.18 7.78
N VAL A 40 13.38 -6.23 8.47
CA VAL A 40 14.78 -6.67 8.43
C VAL A 40 15.20 -7.03 7.00
N ARG A 41 14.37 -7.79 6.28
CA ARG A 41 14.67 -8.21 4.90
C ARG A 41 14.83 -7.01 3.96
N ASN A 42 13.96 -6.02 4.07
CA ASN A 42 13.93 -4.88 3.15
C ASN A 42 14.87 -3.73 3.57
N MET A 43 15.18 -3.60 4.85
CA MET A 43 16.11 -2.59 5.35
C MET A 43 17.57 -3.06 5.33
N ALA A 44 17.85 -4.36 5.41
CA ALA A 44 19.23 -4.88 5.37
C ALA A 44 20.05 -4.39 4.15
N PRO A 45 19.49 -4.28 2.92
CA PRO A 45 20.23 -3.76 1.77
C PRO A 45 20.34 -2.23 1.71
N LEU A 46 19.77 -1.48 2.65
CA LEU A 46 19.73 -0.02 2.63
C LEU A 46 21.12 0.63 2.50
N PRO A 47 22.19 0.18 3.20
CA PRO A 47 23.52 0.74 3.01
C PRO A 47 24.04 0.54 1.58
N LEU A 48 23.81 -0.64 1.00
CA LEU A 48 24.23 -0.95 -0.37
C LEU A 48 23.50 -0.07 -1.40
N TYR A 49 22.19 0.15 -1.19
CA TYR A 49 21.41 1.09 -2.01
C TYR A 49 21.93 2.52 -1.89
N ARG A 50 22.21 3.00 -0.67
CA ARG A 50 22.75 4.36 -0.43
C ARG A 50 24.14 4.57 -1.05
N LEU A 51 24.95 3.51 -1.14
CA LEU A 51 26.25 3.52 -1.80
C LEU A 51 26.16 3.34 -3.32
N GLY A 52 24.95 3.20 -3.89
CA GLY A 52 24.76 2.98 -5.33
C GLY A 52 25.11 1.58 -5.82
N LEU A 53 25.36 0.63 -4.91
CA LEU A 53 25.71 -0.77 -5.23
C LEU A 53 24.49 -1.62 -5.60
N VAL A 54 23.29 -1.14 -5.24
CA VAL A 54 22.01 -1.76 -5.60
C VAL A 54 21.16 -0.72 -6.33
N SER A 55 20.60 -1.09 -7.48
CA SER A 55 19.74 -0.17 -8.24
C SER A 55 18.46 0.15 -7.46
N LYS A 56 17.91 1.35 -7.69
CA LYS A 56 16.62 1.75 -7.12
C LYS A 56 15.52 0.74 -7.43
N ALA A 57 15.45 0.27 -8.68
CA ALA A 57 14.46 -0.71 -9.11
C ALA A 57 14.58 -2.02 -8.33
N THR A 58 15.79 -2.58 -8.21
CA THR A 58 16.05 -3.80 -7.43
C THR A 58 15.69 -3.63 -5.97
N TYR A 59 16.06 -2.48 -5.38
CA TYR A 59 15.79 -2.20 -3.97
C TYR A 59 14.28 -2.20 -3.70
N TYR A 60 13.51 -1.38 -4.41
CA TYR A 60 12.07 -1.25 -4.18
C TYR A 60 11.25 -2.46 -4.69
N HIS A 61 11.74 -3.22 -5.67
CA HIS A 61 11.09 -4.46 -6.10
C HIS A 61 10.97 -5.46 -4.94
N THR A 62 12.03 -5.60 -4.14
CA THR A 62 12.05 -6.48 -2.96
C THR A 62 10.95 -6.12 -1.95
N TRP A 63 10.66 -4.82 -1.78
CA TRP A 63 9.59 -4.35 -0.87
C TRP A 63 8.21 -4.81 -1.32
N GLY A 64 7.96 -4.82 -2.64
CA GLY A 64 6.72 -5.33 -3.23
C GLY A 64 6.62 -6.85 -3.12
N GLU A 65 7.67 -7.58 -3.52
CA GLU A 65 7.71 -9.05 -3.47
C GLU A 65 7.43 -9.61 -2.07
N THR A 66 7.92 -8.92 -1.04
CA THR A 66 7.80 -9.37 0.35
C THR A 66 6.59 -8.79 1.08
N MET A 67 5.80 -7.91 0.46
CA MET A 67 4.65 -7.25 1.09
C MET A 67 3.68 -8.28 1.70
N GLY A 68 3.45 -9.40 1.01
CA GLY A 68 2.60 -10.50 1.48
C GLY A 68 3.02 -11.14 2.81
N TRP A 69 4.24 -10.89 3.29
CA TRP A 69 4.66 -11.35 4.61
C TRP A 69 3.87 -10.69 5.73
N LEU A 70 3.38 -9.47 5.54
CA LEU A 70 2.54 -8.77 6.52
C LEU A 70 1.22 -9.52 6.81
N LEU A 71 0.73 -10.30 5.84
CA LEU A 71 -0.49 -11.09 5.98
C LEU A 71 -0.21 -12.57 6.31
N ARG A 72 1.05 -12.95 6.55
CA ARG A 72 1.39 -14.35 6.79
C ARG A 72 0.78 -14.86 8.09
N GLY A 73 0.02 -15.96 8.00
CA GLY A 73 -0.69 -16.54 9.14
C GLY A 73 -2.08 -15.94 9.39
N TRP A 74 -2.59 -15.15 8.45
CA TRP A 74 -4.00 -14.79 8.35
C TRP A 74 -4.73 -15.74 7.41
N SER A 75 -5.99 -16.04 7.72
CA SER A 75 -6.93 -16.54 6.72
C SER A 75 -7.35 -15.42 5.76
N LEU A 76 -7.85 -15.77 4.57
CA LEU A 76 -8.36 -14.79 3.61
C LEU A 76 -9.51 -13.96 4.20
N THR A 77 -10.42 -14.59 4.94
CA THR A 77 -11.54 -13.90 5.59
C THR A 77 -11.07 -12.91 6.66
N GLU A 78 -10.10 -13.29 7.50
CA GLU A 78 -9.54 -12.36 8.49
C GLU A 78 -8.82 -11.18 7.80
N ALA A 79 -8.07 -11.45 6.71
CA ALA A 79 -7.37 -10.40 5.97
C ALA A 79 -8.35 -9.44 5.30
N GLN A 80 -9.44 -9.95 4.71
CA GLN A 80 -10.51 -9.14 4.13
C GLN A 80 -11.16 -8.23 5.17
N ALA A 81 -11.52 -8.77 6.34
CA ALA A 81 -12.09 -7.98 7.43
C ALA A 81 -11.12 -6.89 7.93
N LEU A 82 -9.81 -7.18 7.93
CA LEU A 82 -8.79 -6.19 8.25
C LEU A 82 -8.73 -5.06 7.20
N PHE A 83 -8.85 -5.38 5.92
CA PHE A 83 -8.85 -4.39 4.84
C PHE A 83 -10.03 -3.43 4.94
N GLU A 84 -11.23 -3.95 5.16
CA GLU A 84 -12.44 -3.12 5.39
C GLU A 84 -12.27 -2.20 6.60
N LYS A 85 -11.76 -2.76 7.71
CA LYS A 85 -11.48 -1.99 8.92
C LYS A 85 -10.48 -0.86 8.67
N LEU A 86 -9.32 -1.17 8.07
CA LEU A 86 -8.29 -0.16 7.79
C LEU A 86 -8.74 0.88 6.77
N THR A 87 -9.61 0.51 5.82
CA THR A 87 -10.19 1.46 4.86
C THR A 87 -10.99 2.53 5.60
N GLY A 88 -11.89 2.14 6.51
CA GLY A 88 -12.69 3.08 7.29
C GLY A 88 -11.88 3.88 8.31
N GLU A 89 -10.91 3.24 8.98
CA GLU A 89 -10.18 3.88 10.08
C GLU A 89 -8.98 4.73 9.62
N GLN A 90 -8.32 4.34 8.53
CA GLN A 90 -7.04 4.94 8.12
C GLN A 90 -7.13 5.59 6.75
N ILE A 91 -7.80 4.98 5.77
CA ILE A 91 -7.76 5.45 4.39
C ILE A 91 -8.75 6.60 4.18
N VAL A 92 -10.05 6.34 4.36
CA VAL A 92 -11.13 7.31 4.13
C VAL A 92 -10.89 8.66 4.84
N PRO A 93 -10.50 8.70 6.13
CA PRO A 93 -10.29 9.97 6.83
C PRO A 93 -9.11 10.81 6.30
N ASN A 94 -8.20 10.19 5.56
CA ASN A 94 -6.94 10.76 5.11
C ASN A 94 -6.85 10.81 3.57
N VAL A 95 -7.97 10.58 2.87
CA VAL A 95 -8.08 10.81 1.42
C VAL A 95 -7.77 12.28 1.13
N ARG A 96 -7.05 12.50 0.04
CA ARG A 96 -6.63 13.83 -0.43
C ARG A 96 -7.70 14.43 -1.35
N PRO A 97 -8.51 15.41 -0.88
CA PRO A 97 -9.64 15.91 -1.65
C PRO A 97 -9.21 16.57 -2.97
N ASP A 98 -8.03 17.20 -3.00
CA ASP A 98 -7.44 17.81 -4.19
C ASP A 98 -7.20 16.78 -5.30
N ILE A 99 -6.70 15.58 -4.94
CA ILE A 99 -6.43 14.50 -5.90
C ILE A 99 -7.72 13.78 -6.29
N LEU A 100 -8.63 13.56 -5.34
CA LEU A 100 -9.93 12.96 -5.63
C LEU A 100 -10.75 13.83 -6.60
N ASN A 101 -10.75 15.15 -6.42
CA ASN A 101 -11.41 16.07 -7.36
C ASN A 101 -10.79 15.99 -8.76
N ARG A 102 -9.46 15.82 -8.86
CA ARG A 102 -8.77 15.63 -10.14
C ARG A 102 -9.11 14.30 -10.80
N LEU A 103 -9.31 13.26 -10.01
CA LEU A 103 -9.79 11.97 -10.47
C LEU A 103 -11.20 12.11 -11.06
N HIS A 104 -12.14 12.71 -10.32
CA HIS A 104 -13.50 12.96 -10.79
C HIS A 104 -13.50 13.82 -12.06
N HIS A 105 -12.65 14.84 -12.14
CA HIS A 105 -12.51 15.66 -13.35
C HIS A 105 -12.16 14.82 -14.60
N HIS A 106 -11.26 13.84 -14.47
CA HIS A 106 -10.95 12.95 -15.60
C HIS A 106 -12.09 11.97 -15.92
N GLN A 107 -12.84 11.52 -14.92
CA GLN A 107 -14.05 10.71 -15.15
C GLN A 107 -15.13 11.49 -15.90
N ASP A 108 -15.39 12.73 -15.50
CA ASP A 108 -16.39 13.62 -16.12
C ASP A 108 -16.06 13.94 -17.58
N GLN A 109 -14.77 13.94 -17.94
CA GLN A 109 -14.29 14.12 -19.31
C GLN A 109 -14.35 12.84 -20.16
N GLY A 110 -14.80 11.71 -19.60
CA GLY A 110 -14.84 10.42 -20.30
C GLY A 110 -13.45 9.83 -20.57
N HIS A 111 -12.44 10.21 -19.80
CA HIS A 111 -11.12 9.60 -19.89
C HIS A 111 -11.13 8.20 -19.29
N LEU A 112 -10.20 7.35 -19.74
CA LEU A 112 -9.92 6.10 -19.03
C LEU A 112 -9.26 6.44 -17.69
N VAL A 113 -9.93 6.14 -16.59
CA VAL A 113 -9.39 6.32 -15.24
C VAL A 113 -9.06 4.95 -14.65
N ALA A 114 -7.84 4.76 -14.17
CA ALA A 114 -7.42 3.53 -13.52
C ALA A 114 -6.62 3.80 -12.24
N LEU A 115 -6.92 3.02 -11.22
CA LEU A 115 -6.14 2.97 -9.99
C LEU A 115 -5.01 1.94 -10.16
N VAL A 116 -3.76 2.38 -9.97
CA VAL A 116 -2.55 1.58 -10.16
C VAL A 116 -1.74 1.63 -8.88
N SER A 117 -1.78 0.56 -8.09
CA SER A 117 -1.13 0.50 -6.78
C SER A 117 -0.26 -0.74 -6.64
N GLY A 118 0.82 -0.63 -5.86
CA GLY A 118 1.64 -1.76 -5.42
C GLY A 118 1.08 -2.53 -4.22
N THR A 119 -0.14 -2.21 -3.76
CA THR A 119 -0.81 -2.89 -2.66
C THR A 119 -1.46 -4.22 -3.09
N PHE A 120 -2.11 -4.90 -2.14
CA PHE A 120 -2.85 -6.13 -2.40
C PHE A 120 -4.09 -5.86 -3.23
N ALA A 121 -4.30 -6.61 -4.32
CA ALA A 121 -5.50 -6.48 -5.15
C ALA A 121 -6.82 -6.58 -4.34
N PRO A 122 -7.00 -7.54 -3.41
CA PRO A 122 -8.24 -7.58 -2.61
C PRO A 122 -8.41 -6.39 -1.66
N PHE A 123 -7.32 -5.73 -1.26
CA PHE A 123 -7.42 -4.49 -0.49
C PHE A 123 -7.81 -3.32 -1.39
N LEU A 124 -7.26 -3.28 -2.61
CA LEU A 124 -7.61 -2.28 -3.60
C LEU A 124 -9.09 -2.36 -3.99
N ASP A 125 -9.65 -3.56 -4.12
CA ASP A 125 -11.07 -3.81 -4.42
C ASP A 125 -12.02 -3.28 -3.34
N VAL A 126 -11.54 -3.10 -2.10
CA VAL A 126 -12.32 -2.50 -1.00
C VAL A 126 -12.32 -0.96 -1.08
N ILE A 127 -11.31 -0.38 -1.72
CA ILE A 127 -11.09 1.07 -1.79
C ILE A 127 -11.68 1.68 -3.06
N ALA A 128 -11.55 0.96 -4.19
CA ALA A 128 -11.96 1.39 -5.52
C ALA A 128 -13.48 1.42 -5.69
#